data_AF-A0A2E3EFR8-F1
#
_entry.id   AF-A0A2E3EFR8-F1
#
_cell.length_a   1.000
_cell.length_b   1.000
_cell.length_c   1.000
_cell.angle_alpha   90.00
_cell.angle_beta   90.00
_cell.angle_gamma   90.00
#
_symmetry.space_group_name_H-M   'P 1'
#
loop_
_entity.id
_entity.type
_entity.pdbx_description
1 polymer ?
#
loop_
_entity_poly.entity_id
_entity_poly.type
_entity_poly.pdbx_seq_one_letter_code
_entity_poly.pdbx_strand_id
1 'polypeptide(L)'
;MLLKIFILISLICSATGRDKDSIPDFRGTRADLKIPPLVEGKSGPGIRTKARNLGDAEGVYHVLYLPKDWKSGKKYPVIVEYAGNGPYRDKNGDVSSGHVEGSKLGYGFSGGKGYIWLCLPYLNSSGTENVRKWWGDAPDYDPMPTVEYCQLTVRRVCEEFGGDEKKIILCGFSRGAIACNFIGLYDDEIARLWAGFIPFSHYDGVRKWAYPDSDRKSAISRIARLKGRPQLILSESPANNLSTRKYIQSLRGINTDQLTFMNSGFRNHNDEWVLRPSEARSFARQWLKSIAPVSE
;
A
#
# COMPACT_ATOMS: atom_id res chain seq x y z
N MET A 1 -62.46 14.99 49.52
CA MET A 1 -62.22 13.70 48.85
C MET A 1 -62.49 13.88 47.36
N LEU A 2 -61.45 14.17 46.57
CA LEU A 2 -61.50 14.27 45.11
C LEU A 2 -60.07 14.03 44.60
N LEU A 3 -59.86 12.86 44.00
CA LEU A 3 -58.58 12.35 43.55
C LEU A 3 -58.27 12.93 42.16
N LYS A 4 -57.17 13.68 42.02
CA LYS A 4 -56.67 14.16 40.72
C LYS A 4 -55.93 13.02 40.01
N ILE A 5 -56.42 12.65 38.82
CA ILE A 5 -55.75 11.71 37.91
C ILE A 5 -54.72 12.50 37.10
N PHE A 6 -53.44 12.18 37.27
CA PHE A 6 -52.37 12.64 36.37
C PHE A 6 -52.22 11.61 35.24
N ILE A 7 -52.49 12.02 34.01
CA ILE A 7 -52.21 11.24 32.80
C ILE A 7 -50.75 11.49 32.41
N LEU A 8 -49.91 10.47 32.55
CA LEU A 8 -48.53 10.49 32.09
C LEU A 8 -48.50 10.10 30.60
N ILE A 9 -48.32 11.08 29.71
CA ILE A 9 -48.11 10.82 28.28
C ILE A 9 -46.63 10.41 28.11
N SER A 10 -46.41 9.10 27.94
CA SER A 10 -45.13 8.55 27.50
C SER A 10 -44.93 8.89 26.02
N LEU A 11 -44.06 9.85 25.75
CA LEU A 11 -43.56 10.11 24.40
C LEU A 11 -42.54 9.01 24.05
N ILE A 12 -43.00 7.95 23.39
CA ILE A 12 -42.10 6.97 22.77
C ILE A 12 -41.51 7.65 21.54
N CYS A 13 -40.34 8.28 21.69
CA CYS A 13 -39.48 8.57 20.56
C CYS A 13 -38.99 7.24 19.99
N SER A 14 -39.70 6.74 18.97
CA SER A 14 -39.20 5.70 18.09
C SER A 14 -37.94 6.22 17.41
N ALA A 15 -36.78 5.91 17.99
CA ALA A 15 -35.51 6.05 17.31
C ALA A 15 -35.57 5.17 16.07
N THR A 16 -35.72 5.81 14.92
CA THR A 16 -35.59 5.17 13.61
C THR A 16 -34.25 4.43 13.60
N GLY A 17 -34.32 3.12 13.33
CA GLY A 17 -33.15 2.27 13.24
C GLY A 17 -32.17 2.84 12.22
N ARG A 18 -31.06 3.41 12.72
CA ARG A 18 -29.86 3.55 11.91
C ARG A 18 -29.37 2.14 11.67
N ASP A 19 -29.29 1.77 10.39
CA ASP A 19 -28.57 0.60 9.91
C ASP A 19 -27.16 0.61 10.55
N LYS A 20 -26.98 -0.19 11.60
CA LYS A 20 -25.75 -0.20 12.42
C LYS A 20 -24.63 -1.02 11.78
N ASP A 21 -24.86 -1.62 10.61
CA ASP A 21 -24.07 -2.76 10.16
C ASP A 21 -23.38 -2.62 8.78
N SER A 22 -23.36 -1.43 8.16
CA SER A 22 -22.59 -1.22 6.91
C SER A 22 -21.30 -0.41 7.15
N ILE A 23 -20.15 -0.98 6.79
CA ILE A 23 -18.87 -0.27 6.77
C ILE A 23 -19.01 0.91 5.79
N PRO A 24 -18.69 2.16 6.18
CA PRO A 24 -18.99 3.33 5.37
C PRO A 24 -18.18 3.39 4.08
N ASP A 25 -18.69 4.15 3.12
CA ASP A 25 -17.97 4.54 1.92
C ASP A 25 -17.04 5.73 2.21
N PHE A 26 -15.76 5.68 1.80
CA PHE A 26 -14.84 6.79 2.05
C PHE A 26 -15.30 8.08 1.38
N ARG A 27 -16.10 8.02 0.30
CA ARG A 27 -16.56 9.21 -0.41
C ARG A 27 -17.50 10.07 0.44
N GLY A 28 -18.09 9.51 1.49
CA GLY A 28 -18.82 10.27 2.51
C GLY A 28 -17.91 11.08 3.45
N THR A 29 -16.60 10.83 3.42
CA THR A 29 -15.59 11.57 4.19
C THR A 29 -14.77 12.47 3.26
N ARG A 30 -14.64 13.75 3.60
CA ARG A 30 -13.87 14.71 2.80
C ARG A 30 -12.37 14.41 2.88
N ALA A 31 -11.70 14.40 1.74
CA ALA A 31 -10.24 14.32 1.68
C ALA A 31 -9.60 15.59 2.23
N ASP A 32 -8.61 15.43 3.12
CA ASP A 32 -7.81 16.51 3.72
C ASP A 32 -6.37 16.53 3.18
N LEU A 33 -5.99 15.53 2.40
CA LEU A 33 -4.74 15.51 1.63
C LEU A 33 -5.00 15.66 0.14
N LYS A 34 -4.18 16.49 -0.50
CA LYS A 34 -4.13 16.65 -1.95
C LYS A 34 -2.78 16.16 -2.46
N ILE A 35 -2.79 15.16 -3.33
CA ILE A 35 -1.58 14.69 -4.03
C ILE A 35 -1.12 15.79 -4.99
N PRO A 36 0.17 16.17 -5.00
CA PRO A 36 0.71 17.15 -5.94
C PRO A 36 0.52 16.69 -7.38
N PRO A 37 0.33 17.62 -8.33
CA PRO A 37 0.27 17.27 -9.74
C PRO A 37 1.57 16.57 -10.16
N LEU A 38 1.45 15.62 -11.09
CA LEU A 38 2.60 14.97 -11.69
C LEU A 38 3.23 15.92 -12.71
N VAL A 39 4.54 16.07 -12.65
CA VAL A 39 5.32 16.83 -13.63
C VAL A 39 6.41 15.97 -14.26
N GLU A 40 6.90 16.40 -15.40
CA GLU A 40 8.15 15.90 -15.99
C GLU A 40 9.28 16.89 -15.68
N GLY A 41 10.52 16.42 -15.52
CA GLY A 41 11.69 17.27 -15.27
C GLY A 41 12.32 17.06 -13.89
N LYS A 42 12.78 18.15 -13.26
CA LYS A 42 13.60 18.07 -12.04
C LYS A 42 12.77 17.72 -10.80
N SER A 43 13.22 16.74 -10.03
CA SER A 43 12.73 16.45 -8.68
C SER A 43 13.15 17.53 -7.69
N GLY A 44 12.30 17.81 -6.70
CA GLY A 44 12.57 18.79 -5.66
C GLY A 44 11.56 18.73 -4.52
N PRO A 45 11.76 19.52 -3.45
CA PRO A 45 10.89 19.48 -2.27
C PRO A 45 9.42 19.70 -2.64
N GLY A 46 8.56 18.75 -2.29
CA GLY A 46 7.13 18.82 -2.57
C GLY A 46 6.73 18.54 -4.02
N ILE A 47 7.67 18.15 -4.88
CA ILE A 47 7.42 17.88 -6.30
C ILE A 47 7.23 16.37 -6.51
N ARG A 48 6.19 16.02 -7.28
CA ARG A 48 5.91 14.66 -7.74
C ARG A 48 6.30 14.55 -9.21
N THR A 49 7.34 13.79 -9.50
CA THR A 49 8.02 13.73 -10.79
C THR A 49 7.86 12.36 -11.44
N LYS A 50 7.51 12.34 -12.72
CA LYS A 50 7.65 11.16 -13.59
C LYS A 50 9.13 11.04 -13.98
N ALA A 51 9.78 9.97 -13.54
CA ALA A 51 11.22 9.79 -13.65
C ALA A 51 11.57 8.43 -14.28
N ARG A 52 12.80 8.31 -14.77
CA ARG A 52 13.33 7.12 -15.44
C ARG A 52 14.77 6.90 -15.00
N ASN A 53 15.20 5.65 -14.95
CA ASN A 53 16.62 5.38 -14.85
C ASN A 53 17.28 5.68 -16.21
N LEU A 54 18.55 6.07 -16.15
CA LEU A 54 19.42 6.21 -17.31
C LEU A 54 19.51 4.86 -18.05
N GLY A 55 19.21 4.86 -19.35
CA GLY A 55 19.25 3.67 -20.20
C GLY A 55 17.95 2.88 -20.28
N ASP A 56 16.94 3.19 -19.47
CA ASP A 56 15.61 2.57 -19.57
C ASP A 56 15.00 2.79 -20.97
N ALA A 57 14.12 1.89 -21.42
CA ALA A 57 13.28 2.14 -22.59
C ALA A 57 12.27 3.28 -22.32
N GLU A 58 11.72 3.89 -23.38
CA GLU A 58 10.80 5.04 -23.24
C GLU A 58 9.54 4.73 -22.44
N GLY A 59 9.02 3.51 -22.61
CA GLY A 59 7.83 3.02 -21.90
C GLY A 59 8.04 2.69 -20.43
N VAL A 60 9.28 2.71 -19.94
CA VAL A 60 9.63 2.38 -18.55
C VAL A 60 9.83 3.65 -17.75
N TYR A 61 9.04 3.82 -16.70
CA TYR A 61 9.14 4.97 -15.78
C TYR A 61 8.54 4.67 -14.41
N HIS A 62 8.99 5.43 -13.42
CA HIS A 62 8.47 5.45 -12.06
C HIS A 62 7.98 6.87 -11.70
N VAL A 63 7.32 6.99 -10.54
CA VAL A 63 7.00 8.30 -9.96
C VAL A 63 7.77 8.49 -8.67
N LEU A 64 8.51 9.58 -8.58
CA LEU A 64 9.25 9.99 -7.39
C LEU A 64 8.61 11.24 -6.79
N TYR A 65 8.39 11.23 -5.49
CA TYR A 65 8.01 12.40 -4.73
C TYR A 65 9.03 12.64 -3.62
N LEU A 66 9.56 13.86 -3.57
CA LEU A 66 10.38 14.30 -2.44
C LEU A 66 9.50 15.09 -1.46
N PRO A 67 9.62 14.85 -0.14
CA PRO A 67 8.76 15.50 0.83
C PRO A 67 9.00 17.02 0.85
N LYS A 68 8.00 17.79 1.31
CA LYS A 68 8.08 19.28 1.27
C LYS A 68 9.27 19.85 2.04
N ASP A 69 9.72 19.13 3.05
CA ASP A 69 10.86 19.43 3.91
C ASP A 69 12.17 18.79 3.44
N TRP A 70 12.19 18.18 2.24
CA TRP A 70 13.40 17.61 1.66
C TRP A 70 14.50 18.65 1.48
N LYS A 71 15.73 18.24 1.76
CA LYS A 71 16.96 19.02 1.65
C LYS A 71 18.06 18.12 1.14
N SER A 72 18.84 18.61 0.18
CA SER A 72 20.02 17.91 -0.31
C SER A 72 21.01 17.57 0.82
N GLY A 73 21.64 16.41 0.75
CA GLY A 73 22.60 15.93 1.75
C GLY A 73 21.99 15.37 3.05
N LYS A 74 20.66 15.41 3.22
CA LYS A 74 19.97 14.77 4.36
C LYS A 74 19.52 13.36 4.00
N LYS A 75 19.28 12.54 5.03
CA LYS A 75 18.75 11.18 4.90
C LYS A 75 17.28 11.11 5.29
N TYR A 76 16.46 10.47 4.46
CA TYR A 76 15.02 10.32 4.63
C TYR A 76 14.62 8.85 4.54
N PRO A 77 13.72 8.37 5.40
CA PRO A 77 12.98 7.15 5.14
C PRO A 77 12.35 7.14 3.75
N VAL A 78 12.22 5.96 3.15
CA VAL A 78 11.65 5.78 1.81
C VAL A 78 10.40 4.90 1.91
N ILE A 79 9.30 5.32 1.30
CA ILE A 79 8.12 4.49 1.08
C ILE A 79 8.09 4.10 -0.39
N VAL A 80 8.25 2.81 -0.67
CA VAL A 80 8.12 2.22 -2.00
C VAL A 80 6.70 1.69 -2.16
N GLU A 81 6.06 1.98 -3.29
CA GLU A 81 4.66 1.62 -3.53
C GLU A 81 4.45 0.93 -4.88
N TYR A 82 3.71 -0.17 -4.85
CA TYR A 82 3.16 -0.80 -6.04
C TYR A 82 1.64 -0.61 -6.16
N ALA A 83 1.20 -0.31 -7.39
CA ALA A 83 -0.21 -0.10 -7.70
C ALA A 83 -1.03 -1.41 -7.83
N GLY A 84 -2.35 -1.27 -7.74
CA GLY A 84 -3.31 -2.34 -8.03
C GLY A 84 -3.35 -2.74 -9.50
N ASN A 85 -4.19 -3.73 -9.85
CA ASN A 85 -4.44 -4.08 -11.25
C ASN A 85 -5.28 -2.99 -11.92
N GLY A 86 -5.11 -2.80 -13.23
CA GLY A 86 -5.99 -1.97 -14.02
C GLY A 86 -6.09 -2.38 -15.49
N PRO A 87 -7.10 -1.88 -16.22
CA PRO A 87 -8.23 -1.09 -15.70
C PRO A 87 -9.15 -1.95 -14.82
N TYR A 88 -9.50 -1.44 -13.65
CA TYR A 88 -10.43 -2.07 -12.70
C TYR A 88 -11.56 -1.10 -12.38
N ARG A 89 -12.79 -1.62 -12.34
CA ARG A 89 -13.99 -0.95 -11.83
C ARG A 89 -14.92 -1.99 -11.21
N ASP A 90 -15.50 -1.69 -10.06
CA ASP A 90 -16.53 -2.53 -9.46
C ASP A 90 -17.91 -1.86 -9.42
N LYS A 91 -18.91 -2.60 -8.92
CA LYS A 91 -20.30 -2.12 -8.77
C LYS A 91 -20.46 -0.97 -7.77
N ASN A 92 -19.48 -0.79 -6.88
CA ASN A 92 -19.47 0.29 -5.90
C ASN A 92 -18.85 1.57 -6.48
N GLY A 93 -18.25 1.49 -7.67
CA GLY A 93 -17.54 2.61 -8.29
C GLY A 93 -16.09 2.74 -7.84
N ASP A 94 -15.55 1.73 -7.15
CA ASP A 94 -14.13 1.66 -6.87
C ASP A 94 -13.34 1.43 -8.15
N VAL A 95 -12.17 2.06 -8.28
CA VAL A 95 -11.38 2.05 -9.51
C VAL A 95 -9.90 1.88 -9.22
N SER A 96 -9.20 1.26 -10.17
CA SER A 96 -7.74 1.27 -10.22
C SER A 96 -7.30 1.35 -11.68
N SER A 97 -6.46 2.34 -12.00
CA SER A 97 -5.91 2.49 -13.34
C SER A 97 -4.79 1.48 -13.62
N GLY A 98 -4.13 0.98 -12.57
CA GLY A 98 -2.96 0.11 -12.66
C GLY A 98 -1.66 0.80 -13.03
N HIS A 99 -1.68 2.13 -13.22
CA HIS A 99 -0.52 2.95 -13.49
C HIS A 99 0.17 3.44 -12.21
N VAL A 100 1.47 3.72 -12.29
CA VAL A 100 2.30 4.20 -11.18
C VAL A 100 1.84 5.55 -10.62
N GLU A 101 1.34 6.44 -11.46
CA GLU A 101 0.80 7.73 -11.04
C GLU A 101 -0.55 7.64 -10.33
N GLY A 102 -1.19 6.47 -10.38
CA GLY A 102 -2.43 6.16 -9.68
C GLY A 102 -2.25 5.84 -8.19
N SER A 103 -1.02 5.51 -7.76
CA SER A 103 -0.65 5.20 -6.37
C SER A 103 -0.94 6.36 -5.42
N LYS A 104 -1.28 6.06 -4.17
CA LYS A 104 -1.70 7.06 -3.15
C LYS A 104 -1.23 6.75 -1.73
N LEU A 105 -0.90 5.49 -1.42
CA LEU A 105 -0.65 5.01 -0.06
C LEU A 105 0.49 5.78 0.61
N GLY A 106 1.66 5.86 -0.04
CA GLY A 106 2.83 6.50 0.56
C GLY A 106 2.64 7.99 0.83
N TYR A 107 1.92 8.71 -0.02
CA TYR A 107 1.56 10.11 0.26
C TYR A 107 0.55 10.23 1.41
N GLY A 108 -0.46 9.36 1.44
CA GLY A 108 -1.45 9.34 2.53
C GLY A 108 -0.83 9.04 3.89
N PHE A 109 0.08 8.07 3.94
CA PHE A 109 0.76 7.66 5.16
C PHE A 109 1.83 8.66 5.61
N SER A 110 2.58 9.29 4.69
CA SER A 110 3.56 10.33 5.07
C SER A 110 2.94 11.70 5.32
N GLY A 111 1.79 11.99 4.71
CA GLY A 111 1.23 13.35 4.66
C GLY A 111 2.06 14.32 3.81
N GLY A 112 2.96 13.82 2.96
CA GLY A 112 3.83 14.64 2.12
C GLY A 112 5.00 15.30 2.85
N LYS A 113 5.40 14.76 4.01
CA LYS A 113 6.52 15.27 4.83
C LYS A 113 7.40 14.13 5.32
N GLY A 114 8.70 14.37 5.45
CA GLY A 114 9.67 13.47 6.08
C GLY A 114 9.99 12.15 5.37
N TYR A 115 9.20 11.72 4.38
CA TYR A 115 9.42 10.46 3.64
C TYR A 115 9.54 10.73 2.14
N ILE A 116 10.56 10.16 1.52
CA ILE A 116 10.60 10.01 0.06
C ILE A 116 9.56 8.97 -0.34
N TRP A 117 8.79 9.23 -1.40
CA TRP A 117 7.78 8.29 -1.89
C TRP A 117 8.08 7.91 -3.33
N LEU A 118 8.27 6.62 -3.56
CA LEU A 118 8.68 6.03 -4.84
C LEU A 118 7.61 5.04 -5.30
N CYS A 119 6.90 5.36 -6.38
CA CYS A 119 5.93 4.47 -7.01
C CYS A 119 6.60 3.71 -8.14
N LEU A 120 6.84 2.41 -7.96
CA LEU A 120 7.53 1.59 -8.95
C LEU A 120 6.55 0.95 -9.94
N PRO A 121 6.97 0.77 -11.21
CA PRO A 121 6.19 0.06 -12.18
C PRO A 121 6.30 -1.45 -11.99
N TYR A 122 5.35 -2.16 -12.58
CA TYR A 122 5.59 -3.51 -13.05
C TYR A 122 6.00 -3.44 -14.50
N LEU A 123 6.91 -4.29 -14.94
CA LEU A 123 7.39 -4.31 -16.32
C LEU A 123 6.90 -5.56 -17.06
N ASN A 124 6.81 -5.47 -18.38
CA ASN A 124 6.64 -6.62 -19.26
C ASN A 124 7.88 -7.52 -19.25
N SER A 125 7.82 -8.70 -19.87
CA SER A 125 8.92 -9.69 -19.80
C SER A 125 10.20 -9.19 -20.49
N SER A 126 10.09 -8.27 -21.45
CA SER A 126 11.25 -7.64 -22.09
C SER A 126 11.83 -6.46 -21.30
N GLY A 127 11.19 -6.02 -20.22
CA GLY A 127 11.64 -4.87 -19.43
C GLY A 127 11.57 -3.53 -20.18
N THR A 128 10.70 -3.40 -21.18
CA THR A 128 10.63 -2.21 -22.06
C THR A 128 9.40 -1.34 -21.84
N GLU A 129 8.40 -1.82 -21.10
CA GLU A 129 7.17 -1.08 -20.86
C GLU A 129 6.54 -1.37 -19.49
N ASN A 130 5.94 -0.33 -18.90
CA ASN A 130 5.11 -0.47 -17.71
C ASN A 130 3.84 -1.27 -18.01
N VAL A 131 3.55 -2.32 -17.23
CA VAL A 131 2.33 -3.12 -17.35
C VAL A 131 1.32 -2.86 -16.24
N ARG A 132 0.05 -2.77 -16.64
CA ARG A 132 -1.07 -2.42 -15.74
C ARG A 132 -1.72 -3.62 -15.07
N LYS A 133 -1.42 -4.83 -15.54
CA LYS A 133 -1.97 -6.08 -15.02
C LYS A 133 -0.84 -7.08 -14.79
N TRP A 134 -0.75 -7.59 -13.56
CA TRP A 134 0.32 -8.49 -13.10
C TRP A 134 1.73 -7.93 -13.33
N TRP A 135 2.69 -8.76 -13.69
CA TRP A 135 4.06 -8.43 -14.04
C TRP A 135 4.49 -9.43 -15.12
N GLY A 136 5.44 -9.07 -15.96
CA GLY A 136 5.77 -9.84 -17.14
C GLY A 136 4.59 -9.97 -18.11
N ASP A 137 4.77 -10.82 -19.11
CA ASP A 137 3.77 -11.14 -20.12
C ASP A 137 3.20 -12.55 -19.91
N ALA A 138 1.91 -12.72 -20.17
CA ALA A 138 1.29 -14.04 -20.17
C ALA A 138 1.91 -14.92 -21.28
N PRO A 139 2.05 -16.24 -21.07
CA PRO A 139 1.60 -17.00 -19.89
C PRO A 139 2.63 -17.06 -18.75
N ASP A 140 3.86 -16.61 -18.98
CA ASP A 140 4.98 -16.87 -18.06
C ASP A 140 5.01 -15.89 -16.88
N TYR A 141 4.55 -14.65 -17.10
CA TYR A 141 4.53 -13.58 -16.11
C TYR A 141 5.87 -13.44 -15.37
N ASP A 142 6.97 -13.34 -16.12
CA ASP A 142 8.31 -13.22 -15.55
C ASP A 142 8.43 -11.97 -14.67
N PRO A 143 8.68 -12.11 -13.36
CA PRO A 143 8.83 -10.97 -12.47
C PRO A 143 10.22 -10.31 -12.54
N MET A 144 11.22 -10.95 -13.14
CA MET A 144 12.61 -10.53 -13.05
C MET A 144 12.86 -9.09 -13.50
N PRO A 145 12.32 -8.63 -14.65
CA PRO A 145 12.47 -7.22 -15.04
C PRO A 145 11.94 -6.25 -13.97
N THR A 146 10.86 -6.60 -13.28
CA THR A 146 10.30 -5.79 -12.20
C THR A 146 11.18 -5.81 -10.95
N VAL A 147 11.75 -6.98 -10.60
CA VAL A 147 12.64 -7.16 -9.44
C VAL A 147 13.94 -6.36 -9.64
N GLU A 148 14.58 -6.50 -10.80
CA GLU A 148 15.82 -5.81 -11.13
C GLU A 148 15.63 -4.30 -11.17
N TYR A 149 14.53 -3.84 -11.79
CA TYR A 149 14.16 -2.43 -11.81
C TYR A 149 13.99 -1.87 -10.40
N CYS A 150 13.31 -2.61 -9.53
CA CYS A 150 13.11 -2.23 -8.14
C CYS A 150 14.43 -2.05 -7.40
N GLN A 151 15.32 -3.04 -7.46
CA GLN A 151 16.60 -3.00 -6.79
C GLN A 151 17.46 -1.82 -7.28
N LEU A 152 17.52 -1.61 -8.59
CA LEU A 152 18.26 -0.50 -9.21
C LEU A 152 17.70 0.86 -8.78
N THR A 153 16.40 1.09 -8.96
CA THR A 153 15.78 2.39 -8.68
C THR A 153 15.79 2.73 -7.19
N VAL A 154 15.57 1.75 -6.31
CA VAL A 154 15.66 1.98 -4.86
C VAL A 154 17.07 2.40 -4.45
N ARG A 155 18.10 1.72 -4.95
CA ARG A 155 19.51 2.09 -4.71
C ARG A 155 19.78 3.52 -5.17
N ARG A 156 19.41 3.85 -6.41
CA ARG A 156 19.59 5.18 -6.97
C ARG A 156 18.87 6.26 -6.18
N VAL A 157 17.65 6.00 -5.72
CA VAL A 157 16.92 6.96 -4.88
C VAL A 157 17.63 7.18 -3.54
N CYS A 158 18.26 6.14 -2.98
CA CYS A 158 19.05 6.27 -1.76
C CYS A 158 20.33 7.09 -1.97
N GLU A 159 21.00 6.90 -3.10
CA GLU A 159 22.22 7.60 -3.49
C GLU A 159 21.96 9.06 -3.90
N GLU A 160 21.03 9.29 -4.83
CA GLU A 160 20.79 10.59 -5.46
C GLU A 160 19.93 11.53 -4.60
N PHE A 161 18.92 10.99 -3.92
CA PHE A 161 17.93 11.80 -3.19
C PHE A 161 18.03 11.65 -1.67
N GLY A 162 19.02 10.89 -1.18
CA GLY A 162 19.23 10.72 0.25
C GLY A 162 18.20 9.80 0.91
N GLY A 163 17.73 8.76 0.23
CA GLY A 163 17.05 7.66 0.93
C GLY A 163 17.96 6.98 1.97
N ASP A 164 17.39 6.63 3.11
CA ASP A 164 18.02 5.84 4.17
C ASP A 164 17.74 4.35 3.92
N GLU A 165 18.77 3.61 3.51
CA GLU A 165 18.69 2.19 3.14
C GLU A 165 18.19 1.28 4.27
N LYS A 166 18.29 1.73 5.53
CA LYS A 166 17.80 0.97 6.69
C LYS A 166 16.33 1.25 7.01
N LYS A 167 15.70 2.20 6.32
CA LYS A 167 14.36 2.72 6.62
C LYS A 167 13.47 2.74 5.37
N ILE A 168 13.48 1.64 4.61
CA ILE A 168 12.68 1.50 3.39
C ILE A 168 11.45 0.64 3.71
N ILE A 169 10.26 1.19 3.49
CA ILE A 169 8.98 0.51 3.70
C ILE A 169 8.37 0.17 2.35
N LEU A 170 7.96 -1.08 2.14
CA LEU A 170 7.24 -1.49 0.94
C LEU A 170 5.72 -1.54 1.21
N CYS A 171 4.94 -0.83 0.41
CA CYS A 171 3.49 -0.88 0.49
C CYS A 171 2.87 -1.15 -0.88
N GLY A 172 1.59 -1.51 -0.90
CA GLY A 172 0.89 -1.65 -2.15
C GLY A 172 -0.57 -2.01 -1.96
N PHE A 173 -1.36 -1.70 -2.98
CA PHE A 173 -2.80 -1.91 -2.99
C PHE A 173 -3.19 -3.02 -3.97
N SER A 174 -4.07 -3.93 -3.57
CA SER A 174 -4.62 -5.00 -4.42
C SER A 174 -3.49 -5.86 -5.02
N ARG A 175 -3.22 -5.81 -6.34
CA ARG A 175 -2.01 -6.42 -6.94
C ARG A 175 -0.74 -5.98 -6.19
N GLY A 176 -0.62 -4.71 -5.83
CA GLY A 176 0.51 -4.17 -5.04
C GLY A 176 0.67 -4.82 -3.67
N ALA A 177 -0.43 -5.19 -3.02
CA ALA A 177 -0.37 -5.86 -1.73
C ALA A 177 0.14 -7.30 -1.86
N ILE A 178 -0.19 -7.97 -2.97
CA ILE A 178 0.40 -9.26 -3.35
C ILE A 178 1.89 -9.07 -3.64
N ALA A 179 2.24 -8.06 -4.44
CA ALA A 179 3.63 -7.75 -4.80
C ALA A 179 4.52 -7.45 -3.60
N CYS A 180 3.98 -6.93 -2.48
CA CYS A 180 4.74 -6.76 -1.24
C CYS A 180 5.44 -8.05 -0.79
N ASN A 181 4.78 -9.20 -0.93
CA ASN A 181 5.36 -10.49 -0.58
C ASN A 181 5.86 -11.27 -1.81
N PHE A 182 5.21 -11.14 -2.97
CA PHE A 182 5.66 -11.85 -4.17
C PHE A 182 6.97 -11.27 -4.73
N ILE A 183 6.98 -9.98 -5.06
CA ILE A 183 8.15 -9.27 -5.61
C ILE A 183 9.09 -8.88 -4.48
N GLY A 184 8.56 -8.27 -3.41
CA GLY A 184 9.37 -7.78 -2.30
C GLY A 184 10.14 -8.87 -1.54
N LEU A 185 9.71 -10.13 -1.61
CA LEU A 185 10.40 -11.27 -1.02
C LEU A 185 10.77 -12.35 -2.05
N TYR A 186 10.94 -11.94 -3.32
CA TYR A 186 11.21 -12.84 -4.43
C TYR A 186 12.47 -13.69 -4.18
N ASP A 187 13.59 -13.03 -3.90
CA ASP A 187 14.88 -13.62 -3.54
C ASP A 187 15.49 -12.91 -2.32
N ASP A 188 16.68 -13.35 -1.90
CA ASP A 188 17.37 -12.78 -0.73
C ASP A 188 17.92 -11.36 -0.99
N GLU A 189 18.19 -11.00 -2.24
CA GLU A 189 18.75 -9.70 -2.60
C GLU A 189 17.71 -8.59 -2.54
N ILE A 190 16.53 -8.77 -3.12
CA ILE A 190 15.44 -7.80 -3.00
C ILE A 190 14.84 -7.84 -1.60
N ALA A 191 14.78 -9.03 -0.99
CA ALA A 191 14.22 -9.15 0.36
C ALA A 191 14.98 -8.29 1.35
N ARG A 192 16.30 -8.10 1.27
CA ARG A 192 17.05 -7.33 2.28
C ARG A 192 16.77 -5.82 2.28
N LEU A 193 16.11 -5.27 1.25
CA LEU A 193 15.86 -3.84 1.14
C LEU A 193 14.90 -3.32 2.21
N TRP A 194 13.96 -4.16 2.66
CA TRP A 194 12.78 -3.68 3.37
C TRP A 194 12.96 -3.71 4.89
N ALA A 195 12.66 -2.58 5.54
CA ALA A 195 12.53 -2.47 7.00
C ALA A 195 11.13 -2.92 7.48
N GLY A 196 10.10 -2.84 6.62
CA GLY A 196 8.75 -3.27 6.93
C GLY A 196 7.80 -3.18 5.73
N PHE A 197 6.58 -3.70 5.89
CA PHE A 197 5.61 -3.79 4.80
C PHE A 197 4.22 -3.28 5.18
N ILE A 198 3.48 -2.71 4.23
CA ILE A 198 2.07 -2.30 4.39
C ILE A 198 1.22 -2.80 3.19
N PRO A 199 0.91 -4.10 3.12
CA PRO A 199 0.00 -4.61 2.09
C PRO A 199 -1.45 -4.23 2.41
N PHE A 200 -2.17 -3.68 1.42
CA PHE A 200 -3.59 -3.33 1.55
C PHE A 200 -4.48 -4.11 0.57
N SER A 201 -5.50 -4.79 1.11
CA SER A 201 -6.59 -5.52 0.43
C SER A 201 -6.37 -6.98 0.05
N HIS A 202 -5.17 -7.33 -0.41
CA HIS A 202 -4.83 -8.71 -0.79
C HIS A 202 -3.53 -9.16 -0.13
N TYR A 203 -3.25 -10.46 -0.20
CA TYR A 203 -2.04 -11.04 0.37
C TYR A 203 -1.61 -12.24 -0.46
N ASP A 204 -0.29 -12.40 -0.64
CA ASP A 204 0.29 -13.46 -1.46
C ASP A 204 -0.01 -14.87 -0.90
N GLY A 205 -0.38 -15.79 -1.79
CA GLY A 205 -0.69 -17.19 -1.48
C GLY A 205 -2.00 -17.47 -0.73
N VAL A 206 -2.78 -16.45 -0.31
CA VAL A 206 -4.11 -16.66 0.29
C VAL A 206 -5.05 -17.42 -0.66
N ARG A 207 -4.89 -17.19 -1.97
CA ARG A 207 -5.54 -17.94 -3.05
C ARG A 207 -4.62 -18.03 -4.26
N LYS A 208 -4.93 -18.93 -5.20
CA LYS A 208 -4.27 -18.97 -6.50
C LYS A 208 -4.67 -17.76 -7.34
N TRP A 209 -3.72 -17.26 -8.10
CA TRP A 209 -3.86 -16.13 -9.01
C TRP A 209 -3.48 -16.57 -10.44
N ALA A 210 -3.64 -15.68 -11.41
CA ALA A 210 -3.46 -15.99 -12.83
C ALA A 210 -1.99 -15.98 -13.30
N TYR A 211 -1.02 -16.01 -12.37
CA TYR A 211 0.41 -16.05 -12.63
C TYR A 211 1.04 -17.30 -11.98
N PRO A 212 2.17 -17.82 -12.52
CA PRO A 212 2.89 -18.97 -11.94
C PRO A 212 3.32 -18.74 -10.49
N ASP A 213 3.52 -19.80 -9.73
CA ASP A 213 3.99 -19.71 -8.33
C ASP A 213 3.08 -18.88 -7.38
N SER A 214 1.82 -18.69 -7.76
CA SER A 214 0.77 -18.13 -6.91
C SER A 214 0.21 -19.13 -5.89
N ASP A 215 0.66 -20.38 -5.94
CA ASP A 215 0.25 -21.41 -5.00
C ASP A 215 0.91 -21.25 -3.62
N ARG A 216 0.34 -21.96 -2.65
CA ARG A 216 0.74 -21.87 -1.25
C ARG A 216 2.19 -22.31 -1.00
N LYS A 217 2.72 -23.30 -1.74
CA LYS A 217 4.08 -23.80 -1.52
C LYS A 217 5.09 -22.71 -1.89
N SER A 218 4.92 -22.10 -3.07
CA SER A 218 5.80 -21.02 -3.51
C SER A 218 5.66 -19.76 -2.62
N ALA A 219 4.45 -19.44 -2.15
CA ALA A 219 4.24 -18.33 -1.21
C ALA A 219 4.92 -18.54 0.16
N ILE A 220 4.96 -19.78 0.68
CA ILE A 220 5.69 -20.11 1.92
C ILE A 220 7.19 -19.83 1.77
N SER A 221 7.78 -20.23 0.64
CA SER A 221 9.20 -19.98 0.36
C SER A 221 9.53 -18.48 0.35
N ARG A 222 8.64 -17.66 -0.24
CA ARG A 222 8.81 -16.19 -0.26
C ARG A 222 8.65 -15.58 1.13
N ILE A 223 7.55 -15.84 1.84
CA ILE A 223 7.31 -15.23 3.15
C ILE A 223 8.32 -15.68 4.22
N ALA A 224 8.99 -16.83 4.07
CA ALA A 224 10.11 -17.21 4.93
C ALA A 224 11.26 -16.17 4.91
N ARG A 225 11.43 -15.43 3.79
CA ARG A 225 12.40 -14.33 3.69
C ARG A 225 11.98 -13.08 4.46
N LEU A 226 10.75 -13.00 4.97
CA LEU A 226 10.32 -11.91 5.85
C LEU A 226 11.20 -11.81 7.09
N LYS A 227 11.71 -12.95 7.60
CA LYS A 227 12.66 -13.02 8.73
C LYS A 227 12.24 -12.16 9.94
N GLY A 228 10.94 -12.19 10.26
CA GLY A 228 10.36 -11.49 11.41
C GLY A 228 10.19 -9.98 11.24
N ARG A 229 10.42 -9.42 10.05
CA ARG A 229 10.23 -7.98 9.82
C ARG A 229 8.74 -7.60 9.88
N PRO A 230 8.44 -6.40 10.39
CA PRO A 230 7.07 -6.01 10.70
C PRO A 230 6.23 -5.81 9.44
N GLN A 231 4.97 -6.21 9.51
CA GLN A 231 3.96 -5.83 8.51
C GLN A 231 2.73 -5.22 9.18
N LEU A 232 2.22 -4.14 8.59
CA LEU A 232 0.88 -3.62 8.85
C LEU A 232 -0.04 -4.07 7.72
N ILE A 233 -0.77 -5.15 7.94
CA ILE A 233 -1.66 -5.76 6.95
C ILE A 233 -3.02 -5.07 7.05
N LEU A 234 -3.40 -4.39 5.98
CA LEU A 234 -4.63 -3.62 5.87
C LEU A 234 -5.65 -4.30 4.96
N SER A 235 -6.93 -4.14 5.24
CA SER A 235 -8.01 -4.52 4.33
C SER A 235 -9.27 -3.68 4.53
N GLU A 236 -10.26 -3.87 3.70
CA GLU A 236 -11.53 -3.14 3.73
C GLU A 236 -12.43 -3.58 4.90
N SER A 237 -12.20 -4.77 5.46
CA SER A 237 -13.11 -5.35 6.45
C SER A 237 -12.42 -6.22 7.50
N PRO A 238 -13.00 -6.34 8.71
CA PRO A 238 -12.53 -7.29 9.71
C PRO A 238 -12.48 -8.74 9.21
N ALA A 239 -13.43 -9.14 8.36
CA ALA A 239 -13.49 -10.48 7.79
C ALA A 239 -12.30 -10.79 6.86
N ASN A 240 -11.91 -9.83 6.01
CA ASN A 240 -10.74 -9.98 5.13
C ASN A 240 -9.46 -10.14 5.97
N ASN A 241 -9.27 -9.31 7.00
CA ASN A 241 -8.13 -9.43 7.91
C ASN A 241 -8.11 -10.77 8.65
N LEU A 242 -9.26 -11.25 9.13
CA LEU A 242 -9.34 -12.55 9.80
C LEU A 242 -8.96 -13.69 8.85
N SER A 243 -9.41 -13.64 7.60
CA SER A 243 -9.06 -14.62 6.57
C SER A 243 -7.55 -14.66 6.32
N THR A 244 -6.93 -13.49 6.09
CA THR A 244 -5.48 -13.37 5.89
C THR A 244 -4.71 -13.82 7.13
N ARG A 245 -5.14 -13.44 8.33
CA ARG A 245 -4.52 -13.87 9.59
C ARG A 245 -4.54 -15.39 9.74
N LYS A 246 -5.70 -16.03 9.53
CA LYS A 246 -5.83 -17.50 9.57
C LYS A 246 -4.92 -18.18 8.55
N TYR A 247 -4.85 -17.63 7.34
CA TYR A 247 -3.93 -18.14 6.32
C TYR A 247 -2.47 -18.09 6.81
N ILE A 248 -1.99 -16.93 7.26
CA ILE A 248 -0.58 -16.77 7.70
C ILE A 248 -0.28 -17.66 8.91
N GLN A 249 -1.17 -17.72 9.91
CA GLN A 249 -1.00 -18.59 11.09
C GLN A 249 -0.99 -20.08 10.74
N SER A 250 -1.58 -20.46 9.60
CA SER A 250 -1.53 -21.84 9.12
C SER A 250 -0.21 -22.20 8.42
N LEU A 251 0.69 -21.22 8.18
CA LEU A 251 2.00 -21.46 7.59
C LEU A 251 3.00 -21.84 8.68
N ARG A 252 3.64 -23.01 8.56
CA ARG A 252 4.63 -23.48 9.53
C ARG A 252 5.96 -22.73 9.34
N GLY A 253 6.64 -22.42 10.44
CA GLY A 253 7.98 -21.83 10.42
C GLY A 253 8.03 -20.34 10.08
N ILE A 254 6.89 -19.66 10.02
CA ILE A 254 6.82 -18.21 9.77
C ILE A 254 6.66 -17.50 11.12
N ASN A 255 7.59 -16.59 11.44
CA ASN A 255 7.44 -15.72 12.61
C ASN A 255 6.35 -14.68 12.32
N THR A 256 5.33 -14.63 13.18
CA THR A 256 4.17 -13.73 13.04
C THR A 256 4.08 -12.65 14.11
N ASP A 257 5.06 -12.55 15.01
CA ASP A 257 5.02 -11.67 16.20
C ASP A 257 4.96 -10.18 15.85
N GLN A 258 5.48 -9.82 14.67
CA GLN A 258 5.54 -8.44 14.19
C GLN A 258 4.44 -8.12 13.16
N LEU A 259 3.42 -8.98 13.04
CA LEU A 259 2.29 -8.77 12.13
C LEU A 259 1.13 -8.08 12.83
N THR A 260 0.80 -6.88 12.36
CA THR A 260 -0.38 -6.13 12.80
C THR A 260 -1.45 -6.19 11.72
N PHE A 261 -2.71 -6.37 12.11
CA PHE A 261 -3.84 -6.40 11.17
C PHE A 261 -4.83 -5.31 11.54
N MET A 262 -5.24 -4.50 10.57
CA MET A 262 -6.20 -3.42 10.78
C MET A 262 -7.07 -3.23 9.54
N ASN A 263 -8.34 -2.85 9.71
CA ASN A 263 -9.18 -2.51 8.56
C ASN A 263 -9.08 -1.00 8.30
N SER A 264 -9.31 -0.57 7.05
CA SER A 264 -9.23 0.85 6.66
C SER A 264 -10.30 1.74 7.30
N GLY A 265 -11.36 1.13 7.83
CA GLY A 265 -12.60 1.79 8.25
C GLY A 265 -13.56 2.08 7.10
N PHE A 266 -13.22 1.68 5.86
CA PHE A 266 -14.03 1.93 4.67
C PHE A 266 -14.20 0.66 3.84
N ARG A 267 -15.41 0.49 3.28
CA ARG A 267 -15.75 -0.70 2.47
C ARG A 267 -15.05 -0.76 1.12
N ASN A 268 -14.46 0.35 0.68
CA ASN A 268 -13.98 0.54 -0.68
C ASN A 268 -12.71 -0.27 -0.97
N HIS A 269 -12.71 -0.99 -2.08
CA HIS A 269 -11.53 -1.61 -2.66
C HIS A 269 -10.76 -0.58 -3.50
N ASN A 270 -10.18 0.42 -2.83
CA ASN A 270 -9.49 1.54 -3.49
C ASN A 270 -8.57 2.24 -2.48
N ASP A 271 -7.33 2.52 -2.87
CA ASP A 271 -6.31 3.14 -2.02
C ASP A 271 -6.59 4.62 -1.65
N GLU A 272 -7.53 5.29 -2.31
CA GLU A 272 -7.84 6.71 -2.07
C GLU A 272 -8.37 7.00 -0.66
N TRP A 273 -8.79 5.99 0.10
CA TRP A 273 -9.18 6.17 1.49
C TRP A 273 -8.08 6.85 2.33
N VAL A 274 -6.80 6.63 2.02
CA VAL A 274 -5.69 7.21 2.79
C VAL A 274 -5.59 8.74 2.67
N LEU A 275 -6.30 9.34 1.72
CA LEU A 275 -6.34 10.80 1.57
C LEU A 275 -7.34 11.47 2.51
N ARG A 276 -8.01 10.69 3.37
CA ARG A 276 -9.04 11.13 4.31
C ARG A 276 -8.65 10.79 5.75
N PRO A 277 -9.11 11.56 6.74
CA PRO A 277 -8.92 11.20 8.14
C PRO A 277 -9.64 9.88 8.46
N SER A 278 -8.90 8.96 9.10
CA SER A 278 -9.41 7.72 9.64
C SER A 278 -8.48 7.22 10.75
N GLU A 279 -9.01 6.37 11.62
CA GLU A 279 -8.19 5.69 12.65
C GLU A 279 -7.07 4.88 12.00
N ALA A 280 -7.37 4.17 10.90
CA ALA A 280 -6.40 3.38 10.14
C ALA A 280 -5.25 4.22 9.61
N ARG A 281 -5.52 5.42 9.09
CA ARG A 281 -4.46 6.31 8.60
C ARG A 281 -3.61 6.84 9.74
N SER A 282 -4.23 7.22 10.86
CA SER A 282 -3.53 7.69 12.05
C SER A 282 -2.64 6.61 12.65
N PHE A 283 -3.12 5.36 12.68
CA PHE A 283 -2.33 4.21 13.12
C PHE A 283 -1.17 3.92 12.17
N ALA A 284 -1.42 3.85 10.86
CA ALA A 284 -0.37 3.60 9.86
C ALA A 284 0.77 4.64 9.94
N ARG A 285 0.43 5.91 10.21
CA ARG A 285 1.39 6.99 10.46
C ARG A 285 2.27 6.74 11.69
N GLN A 286 1.67 6.29 12.79
CA GLN A 286 2.41 5.98 14.01
C GLN A 286 3.28 4.75 13.82
N TRP A 287 2.74 3.71 13.18
CA TRP A 287 3.47 2.50 12.82
C TRP A 287 4.69 2.84 11.95
N LEU A 288 4.52 3.64 10.89
CA LEU A 288 5.63 4.10 10.05
C LEU A 288 6.73 4.79 10.87
N LYS A 289 6.36 5.72 11.76
CA LYS A 289 7.33 6.42 12.62
C LYS A 289 8.07 5.46 13.56
N SER A 290 7.42 4.40 14.02
CA SER A 290 8.07 3.41 14.89
C SER A 290 9.09 2.54 14.16
N ILE A 291 8.86 2.23 12.88
CA ILE A 291 9.75 1.37 12.09
C ILE A 291 10.82 2.19 11.36
N ALA A 292 10.44 3.35 10.84
CA ALA A 292 11.23 4.18 9.95
C ALA A 292 11.15 5.66 10.40
N PRO A 293 11.68 6.01 11.58
CA PRO A 293 11.59 7.36 12.12
C PRO A 293 12.33 8.36 11.21
N VAL A 294 11.70 9.52 11.00
CA VAL A 294 12.31 10.68 10.36
C VAL A 294 13.34 11.26 11.32
N SER A 295 14.59 11.36 10.88
CA SER A 295 15.64 11.98 11.69
C SER A 295 15.40 13.50 11.78
N GLU A 296 15.63 14.07 12.97
CA GLU A 296 15.57 15.53 13.20
C GLU A 296 16.66 16.32 12.45
#